data_AF-X0VXJ5-F1
#
_entry.id   AF-X0VXJ5-F1
#
_cell.length_a   1.000
_cell.length_b   1.000
_cell.length_c   1.000
_cell.angle_alpha   90.00
_cell.angle_beta   90.00
_cell.angle_gamma   90.00
#
_symmetry.space_group_name_H-M   'P 1'
#
loop_
_entity.id
_entity.type
_entity.pdbx_description
1 polymer ?
#
loop_
_entity_poly.entity_id
_entity_poly.type
_entity_poly.pdbx_seq_one_letter_code
_entity_poly.pdbx_strand_id
1 'polypeptide(L)'
;KHQEAIIYTDYVGIATIADPDKLTQEQQERLYFWEDGKGIIGHRAFDFVSELAQKQPHGESPYIWANVTTLIPKKWHDEIGGFDETMKSWEDVDYHWRMARAGKCYVRITEELLVYRFDTGSRREQGRQEHAEIVEYLRAKYQEIEVVPCNCSGKKHYKPTPTIGRSTLPAALPKQKGGTSVDENLVRAKYLHPNRGQHLVIGGVEKINYGYRAGGDIFLVHKNDIASQPHLFREVEPIQPGKPKPAHIPPPIIPETPA
;
A
#
# COMPACT_ATOMS: atom_id res chain seq x y z
N LYS A 1 26.99 -6.65 -1.73
CA LYS A 1 26.03 -7.78 -1.77
C LYS A 1 24.64 -7.20 -1.62
N HIS A 2 23.75 -7.36 -2.60
CA HIS A 2 22.34 -7.02 -2.41
C HIS A 2 21.77 -7.97 -1.36
N GLN A 3 21.27 -7.41 -0.26
CA GLN A 3 20.59 -8.21 0.76
C GLN A 3 19.16 -8.45 0.26
N GLU A 4 18.74 -9.71 0.18
CA GLU A 4 17.33 -10.03 -0.07
C GLU A 4 16.47 -9.38 1.03
N ALA A 5 15.36 -8.77 0.64
CA ALA A 5 14.42 -8.11 1.54
C ALA A 5 13.02 -8.08 0.91
N ILE A 6 12.01 -7.97 1.77
CA ILE A 6 10.64 -7.65 1.39
C ILE A 6 10.56 -6.15 1.14
N ILE A 7 10.08 -5.76 -0.03
CA ILE A 7 9.96 -4.36 -0.41
C ILE A 7 8.53 -3.89 -0.19
N TYR A 8 8.39 -2.78 0.53
CA TYR A 8 7.10 -2.13 0.77
C TYR A 8 7.25 -0.63 0.60
N THR A 9 6.12 0.06 0.46
CA THR A 9 6.11 1.48 0.08
C THR A 9 5.23 2.32 1.00
N ASP A 10 5.45 3.63 1.00
CA ASP A 10 4.40 4.57 1.38
C ASP A 10 3.21 4.44 0.39
N TYR A 11 2.06 5.01 0.72
CA TYR A 11 0.84 4.79 -0.07
C TYR A 11 -0.11 5.97 -0.02
N VAL A 12 -0.91 6.12 -1.06
CA VAL A 12 -2.02 7.08 -1.11
C VAL A 12 -3.29 6.40 -0.59
N GLY A 13 -3.98 7.08 0.32
CA GLY A 13 -5.27 6.68 0.85
C GLY A 13 -6.41 7.51 0.24
N ILE A 14 -7.48 6.83 -0.15
CA ILE A 14 -8.77 7.46 -0.42
C ILE A 14 -9.64 7.21 0.81
N ALA A 15 -9.97 8.27 1.55
CA ALA A 15 -10.64 8.17 2.84
C ALA A 15 -11.69 9.26 3.04
N THR A 16 -12.65 9.02 3.93
CA THR A 16 -13.55 10.05 4.43
C THR A 16 -12.80 10.91 5.46
N ILE A 17 -12.70 12.20 5.19
CA ILE A 17 -12.07 13.20 6.06
C ILE A 17 -13.15 14.24 6.36
N ALA A 18 -13.69 14.22 7.58
CA ALA A 18 -14.76 15.14 7.95
C ALA A 18 -14.32 16.61 7.96
N ASP A 19 -13.05 16.85 8.32
CA ASP A 19 -12.51 18.19 8.57
C ASP A 19 -10.97 18.15 8.40
N PRO A 20 -10.43 18.70 7.30
CA PRO A 20 -8.99 18.74 7.05
C PRO A 20 -8.19 19.46 8.13
N ASP A 21 -8.77 20.44 8.80
CA ASP A 21 -8.07 21.25 9.81
C ASP A 21 -7.77 20.45 11.08
N LYS A 22 -8.43 19.29 11.27
CA LYS A 22 -8.19 18.35 12.37
C LYS A 22 -7.12 17.31 12.06
N LEU A 23 -6.61 17.26 10.84
CA LEU A 23 -5.48 16.41 10.49
C LEU A 23 -4.22 16.89 11.20
N THR A 24 -3.27 15.98 11.46
CA THR A 24 -1.95 16.40 11.94
C THR A 24 -1.24 17.22 10.87
N GLN A 25 -0.24 18.02 11.26
CA GLN A 25 0.53 18.81 10.29
C GLN A 25 1.11 17.96 9.16
N GLU A 26 1.70 16.80 9.47
CA GLU A 26 2.22 15.85 8.47
C GLU A 26 1.13 15.37 7.51
N GLN A 27 -0.08 15.12 8.03
CA GLN A 27 -1.22 14.68 7.22
C GLN A 27 -1.76 15.81 6.34
N GLN A 28 -1.78 17.05 6.83
CA GLN A 28 -2.17 18.23 6.04
C GLN A 28 -1.19 18.46 4.89
N GLU A 29 0.11 18.36 5.15
CA GLU A 29 1.17 18.49 4.12
C GLU A 29 1.08 17.41 3.04
N ARG A 30 0.46 16.27 3.35
CA ARG A 30 0.24 15.14 2.43
C ARG A 30 -1.19 15.02 1.95
N LEU A 31 -2.06 16.00 2.23
CA LEU A 31 -3.41 16.04 1.69
C LEU A 31 -3.36 16.54 0.25
N TYR A 32 -3.58 15.65 -0.71
CA TYR A 32 -3.52 15.97 -2.14
C TYR A 32 -4.83 16.54 -2.66
N PHE A 33 -5.95 16.11 -2.08
CA PHE A 33 -7.28 16.54 -2.47
C PHE A 33 -8.25 16.38 -1.31
N TRP A 34 -9.21 17.29 -1.21
CA TRP A 34 -10.36 17.15 -0.33
C TRP A 34 -11.56 17.90 -0.90
N GLU A 35 -12.69 17.20 -1.06
CA GLU A 35 -13.97 17.75 -1.48
C GLU A 35 -15.10 16.91 -0.89
N ASP A 36 -16.17 17.56 -0.41
CA ASP A 36 -17.38 16.91 0.10
C ASP A 36 -17.11 15.76 1.11
N GLY A 37 -16.13 15.97 2.00
CA GLY A 37 -15.75 15.01 3.02
C GLY A 37 -14.96 13.80 2.52
N LYS A 38 -14.59 13.74 1.24
CA LYS A 38 -13.67 12.74 0.68
C LYS A 38 -12.31 13.36 0.44
N GLY A 39 -11.26 12.69 0.90
CA GLY A 39 -9.88 13.12 0.73
C GLY A 39 -8.99 12.07 0.09
N ILE A 40 -8.03 12.55 -0.71
CA ILE A 40 -6.87 11.80 -1.20
C ILE A 40 -5.68 12.27 -0.39
N ILE A 41 -5.10 11.37 0.39
CA ILE A 41 -4.06 11.70 1.37
C ILE A 41 -2.91 10.71 1.31
N GLY A 42 -1.69 11.22 1.30
CA GLY A 42 -0.47 10.41 1.40
C GLY A 42 -0.26 9.88 2.81
N HIS A 43 0.09 8.60 2.93
CA HIS A 43 0.38 7.93 4.18
C HIS A 43 1.82 7.43 4.20
N ARG A 44 2.53 7.82 5.26
CA ARG A 44 3.83 7.28 5.61
C ARG A 44 3.66 5.88 6.23
N ALA A 45 4.18 4.85 5.57
CA ALA A 45 4.24 3.52 6.19
C ALA A 45 5.26 3.52 7.33
N PHE A 46 4.98 2.80 8.41
CA PHE A 46 5.95 2.71 9.51
C PHE A 46 7.25 2.06 9.03
N ASP A 47 8.39 2.49 9.56
CA ASP A 47 9.66 1.81 9.31
C ASP A 47 9.64 0.45 10.01
N PHE A 48 10.12 -0.61 9.36
CA PHE A 48 10.24 -1.94 9.95
C PHE A 48 11.26 -1.95 11.09
N VAL A 49 10.81 -2.37 12.27
CA VAL A 49 11.62 -2.57 13.48
C VAL A 49 11.48 -4.03 13.90
N SER A 50 12.54 -4.81 13.68
CA SER A 50 12.52 -6.26 13.89
C SER A 50 12.09 -6.68 15.28
N GLU A 51 12.57 -6.00 16.31
CA GLU A 51 12.31 -6.32 17.70
C GLU A 51 10.85 -6.09 18.09
N LEU A 52 10.19 -5.10 17.47
CA LEU A 52 8.77 -4.84 17.68
C LEU A 52 7.91 -5.81 16.86
N ALA A 53 8.30 -6.06 15.61
CA ALA A 53 7.61 -6.96 14.70
C ALA A 53 7.58 -8.40 15.25
N GLN A 54 8.71 -8.90 15.73
CA GLN A 54 8.83 -10.26 16.26
C GLN A 54 8.08 -10.49 17.57
N LYS A 55 7.78 -9.42 18.32
CA LYS A 55 6.99 -9.49 19.57
C LYS A 55 5.49 -9.53 19.33
N GLN A 56 5.02 -9.28 18.11
CA GLN A 56 3.58 -9.23 17.84
C GLN A 56 2.91 -10.61 18.01
N PRO A 57 1.62 -10.65 18.38
CA PRO A 57 0.80 -9.51 18.85
C PRO A 57 1.21 -9.08 20.27
N HIS A 58 1.53 -7.79 20.47
CA HIS A 58 1.90 -7.25 21.79
C HIS A 58 1.20 -5.91 22.06
N GLY A 59 0.67 -5.75 23.27
CA GLY A 59 -0.07 -4.56 23.67
C GLY A 59 -1.51 -4.53 23.13
N GLU A 60 -2.16 -3.37 23.30
CA GLU A 60 -3.54 -3.14 22.86
C GLU A 60 -3.63 -2.70 21.38
N SER A 61 -2.53 -2.27 20.78
CA SER A 61 -2.48 -1.81 19.40
C SER A 61 -1.39 -2.56 18.64
N PRO A 62 -1.75 -3.31 17.59
CA PRO A 62 -0.78 -4.06 16.80
C PRO A 62 0.20 -3.10 16.11
N TYR A 63 1.47 -3.49 16.09
CA TYR A 63 2.46 -2.82 15.26
C TYR A 63 2.42 -3.41 13.84
N ILE A 64 1.97 -2.59 12.89
CA ILE A 64 1.80 -2.94 11.48
C ILE A 64 2.61 -1.92 10.66
N TRP A 65 3.51 -2.39 9.80
CA TRP A 65 4.42 -1.52 9.05
C TRP A 65 4.27 -1.62 7.53
N ALA A 66 3.67 -2.70 7.04
CA ALA A 66 3.46 -2.96 5.62
C ALA A 66 1.98 -3.22 5.36
N ASN A 67 1.51 -2.77 4.19
CA ASN A 67 0.23 -3.18 3.63
C ASN A 67 0.41 -4.50 2.88
N VAL A 68 -0.69 -5.15 2.50
CA VAL A 68 -0.65 -6.40 1.70
C VAL A 68 0.16 -6.30 0.41
N THR A 69 0.23 -5.12 -0.22
CA THR A 69 0.98 -4.93 -1.47
C THR A 69 2.46 -4.73 -1.18
N THR A 70 3.21 -5.84 -1.22
CA THR A 70 4.67 -5.87 -1.09
C THR A 70 5.29 -6.79 -2.14
N LEU A 71 6.57 -6.55 -2.45
CA LEU A 71 7.35 -7.51 -3.23
C LEU A 71 8.08 -8.43 -2.28
N ILE A 72 7.80 -9.73 -2.39
CA ILE A 72 8.31 -10.75 -1.47
C ILE A 72 9.10 -11.77 -2.29
N PRO A 73 10.31 -12.17 -1.85
CA PRO A 73 11.00 -13.31 -2.43
C PRO A 73 10.14 -14.58 -2.33
N LYS A 74 9.84 -15.21 -3.48
CA LYS A 74 8.99 -16.43 -3.52
C LYS A 74 9.46 -17.50 -2.53
N LYS A 75 10.78 -17.71 -2.44
CA LYS A 75 11.37 -18.68 -1.51
C LYS A 75 10.93 -18.44 -0.06
N TRP A 76 10.83 -17.18 0.38
CA TRP A 76 10.43 -16.86 1.74
C TRP A 76 8.94 -17.09 1.96
N HIS A 77 8.11 -16.81 0.96
CA HIS A 77 6.67 -17.14 0.98
C HIS A 77 6.46 -18.64 1.18
N ASP A 78 7.16 -19.45 0.39
CA ASP A 78 7.09 -20.91 0.46
C ASP A 78 7.61 -21.41 1.83
N GLU A 79 8.70 -20.83 2.34
CA GLU A 79 9.34 -21.21 3.61
C GLU A 79 8.42 -21.03 4.82
N ILE A 80 7.61 -19.97 4.85
CA ILE A 80 6.67 -19.73 5.96
C ILE A 80 5.29 -20.37 5.75
N GLY A 81 5.10 -21.08 4.62
CA GLY A 81 3.84 -21.76 4.29
C GLY A 81 2.73 -20.86 3.74
N GLY A 82 3.06 -19.66 3.24
CA GLY A 82 2.08 -18.76 2.62
C GLY A 82 1.11 -18.07 3.60
N PHE A 83 -0.05 -17.63 3.11
CA PHE A 83 -1.11 -17.02 3.93
C PHE A 83 -1.85 -18.08 4.74
N ASP A 84 -2.41 -17.66 5.87
CA ASP A 84 -3.33 -18.52 6.63
C ASP A 84 -4.74 -18.41 6.04
N GLU A 85 -5.12 -19.41 5.24
CA GLU A 85 -6.42 -19.43 4.56
C GLU A 85 -7.60 -19.67 5.50
N THR A 86 -7.35 -20.00 6.78
CA THR A 86 -8.41 -20.20 7.78
C THR A 86 -8.86 -18.89 8.42
N MET A 87 -8.06 -17.83 8.32
CA MET A 87 -8.37 -16.53 8.90
C MET A 87 -9.37 -15.75 8.02
N LYS A 88 -10.42 -15.22 8.65
CA LYS A 88 -11.43 -14.39 7.97
C LYS A 88 -10.95 -12.97 7.68
N SER A 89 -10.00 -12.49 8.48
CA SER A 89 -9.41 -11.14 8.42
C SER A 89 -8.03 -11.18 9.09
N TRP A 90 -7.19 -10.17 8.85
CA TRP A 90 -5.82 -10.05 9.37
C TRP A 90 -4.84 -11.10 8.85
N GLU A 91 -5.18 -11.79 7.77
CA GLU A 91 -4.33 -12.77 7.10
C GLU A 91 -3.00 -12.15 6.62
N ASP A 92 -3.05 -10.88 6.18
CA ASP A 92 -1.89 -10.10 5.75
C ASP A 92 -1.00 -9.67 6.92
N VAL A 93 -1.62 -9.27 8.03
CA VAL A 93 -0.93 -8.93 9.28
C VAL A 93 -0.20 -10.16 9.82
N ASP A 94 -0.88 -11.29 9.94
CA ASP A 94 -0.27 -12.57 10.36
C ASP A 94 0.90 -12.97 9.46
N TYR A 95 0.72 -12.85 8.15
CA TYR A 95 1.74 -13.18 7.17
C TYR A 95 3.03 -12.36 7.39
N HIS A 96 2.90 -11.04 7.59
CA HIS A 96 4.06 -10.18 7.82
C HIS A 96 4.72 -10.41 9.18
N TRP A 97 3.94 -10.75 10.22
CA TRP A 97 4.47 -11.12 11.52
C TRP A 97 5.23 -12.44 11.49
N ARG A 98 4.72 -13.46 10.77
CA ARG A 98 5.46 -14.72 10.55
C ARG A 98 6.74 -14.52 9.75
N MET A 99 6.73 -13.67 8.72
CA MET A 99 7.96 -13.27 8.01
C MET A 99 8.99 -12.65 8.96
N ALA A 100 8.56 -11.74 9.84
CA ALA A 100 9.45 -11.11 10.81
C ALA A 100 10.01 -12.15 11.81
N ARG A 101 9.18 -13.08 12.30
CA ARG A 101 9.61 -14.18 13.18
C ARG A 101 10.56 -15.15 12.50
N ALA A 102 10.43 -15.35 11.19
CA ALA A 102 11.41 -16.10 10.37
C ALA A 102 12.70 -15.30 10.06
N GLY A 103 12.90 -14.14 10.71
CA GLY A 103 14.09 -13.31 10.58
C GLY A 103 14.20 -12.56 9.24
N LYS A 104 13.12 -12.45 8.48
CA LYS A 104 13.11 -11.81 7.15
C LYS A 104 13.13 -10.29 7.25
N CYS A 105 13.92 -9.68 6.37
CA CYS A 105 14.13 -8.24 6.34
C CYS A 105 13.13 -7.50 5.47
N TYR A 106 12.91 -6.23 5.79
CA TYR A 106 12.09 -5.33 5.00
C TYR A 106 12.88 -4.07 4.61
N VAL A 107 12.57 -3.53 3.45
CA VAL A 107 13.07 -2.24 2.97
C VAL A 107 11.88 -1.39 2.53
N ARG A 108 11.81 -0.18 3.08
CA ARG A 108 10.80 0.81 2.73
C ARG A 108 11.28 1.67 1.56
N ILE A 109 10.45 1.78 0.54
CA ILE A 109 10.54 2.80 -0.50
C ILE A 109 9.61 3.94 -0.08
N THR A 110 10.11 5.17 -0.08
CA THR A 110 9.37 6.36 0.41
C THR A 110 8.32 6.88 -0.57
N GLU A 111 8.40 6.42 -1.81
CA GLU A 111 7.51 6.76 -2.90
C GLU A 111 6.15 6.08 -2.73
N GLU A 112 5.08 6.78 -3.09
CA GLU A 112 3.71 6.32 -2.90
C GLU A 112 3.26 5.46 -4.08
N LEU A 113 3.67 4.19 -4.07
CA LEU A 113 3.46 3.29 -5.21
C LEU A 113 2.18 2.46 -5.13
N LEU A 114 1.32 2.74 -4.13
CA LEU A 114 0.05 2.06 -3.90
C LEU A 114 -1.06 3.09 -3.67
N VAL A 115 -2.22 2.87 -4.29
CA VAL A 115 -3.47 3.56 -3.93
C VAL A 115 -4.36 2.58 -3.17
N TYR A 116 -4.73 2.95 -1.94
CA TYR A 116 -5.55 2.15 -1.04
C TYR A 116 -6.88 2.86 -0.76
N ARG A 117 -7.99 2.19 -1.05
CA ARG A 117 -9.34 2.71 -0.81
C ARG A 117 -9.83 2.25 0.56
N PHE A 118 -10.00 3.20 1.49
CA PHE A 118 -10.42 2.92 2.86
C PHE A 118 -11.93 2.69 2.99
N ASP A 119 -12.72 3.22 2.05
CA ASP A 119 -14.18 3.19 2.04
C ASP A 119 -14.76 1.99 1.29
N THR A 120 -13.92 1.24 0.56
CA THR A 120 -14.36 0.06 -0.20
C THR A 120 -14.09 -1.24 0.56
N GLY A 121 -15.13 -2.06 0.76
CA GLY A 121 -15.05 -3.40 1.35
C GLY A 121 -15.46 -3.49 2.81
N SER A 122 -15.85 -4.69 3.26
CA SER A 122 -16.34 -4.96 4.62
C SER A 122 -15.32 -5.64 5.53
N ARG A 123 -14.27 -6.26 4.97
CA ARG A 123 -13.31 -7.10 5.72
C ARG A 123 -12.60 -6.34 6.84
N ARG A 124 -12.24 -5.07 6.62
CA ARG A 124 -11.57 -4.26 7.64
C ARG A 124 -12.49 -3.89 8.79
N GLU A 125 -13.78 -3.68 8.51
CA GLU A 125 -14.78 -3.42 9.55
C GLU A 125 -15.04 -4.69 10.36
N GLN A 126 -15.17 -5.83 9.67
CA GLN A 126 -15.31 -7.14 10.30
C GLN A 126 -14.10 -7.46 11.21
N GLY A 127 -12.87 -7.29 10.72
CA GLY A 127 -11.66 -7.51 11.52
C GLY A 127 -11.55 -6.56 12.73
N ARG A 128 -12.22 -5.40 12.72
CA ARG A 128 -12.32 -4.53 13.90
C ARG A 128 -13.33 -5.05 14.92
N GLN A 129 -14.43 -5.64 14.46
CA GLN A 129 -15.45 -6.26 15.33
C GLN A 129 -14.93 -7.55 15.97
N GLU A 130 -14.18 -8.34 15.21
CA GLU A 130 -13.62 -9.64 15.62
C GLU A 130 -12.22 -9.52 16.27
N HIS A 131 -11.75 -8.30 16.54
CA HIS A 131 -10.38 -8.03 16.99
C HIS A 131 -9.92 -8.90 18.18
N ALA A 132 -10.75 -9.04 19.21
CA ALA A 132 -10.39 -9.80 20.41
C ALA A 132 -10.14 -11.28 20.09
N GLU A 133 -11.06 -11.91 19.34
CA GLU A 133 -10.98 -13.31 18.93
C GLU A 133 -9.76 -13.56 18.03
N ILE A 134 -9.52 -12.68 17.05
CA ILE A 134 -8.37 -12.76 16.15
C ILE A 134 -7.05 -12.67 16.94
N VAL A 135 -6.96 -11.74 17.89
CA VAL A 135 -5.74 -11.56 18.70
C VAL A 135 -5.50 -12.76 19.61
N GLU A 136 -6.54 -13.34 20.22
CA GLU A 136 -6.40 -14.57 21.01
C GLU A 136 -5.94 -15.75 20.17
N TYR A 137 -6.53 -15.93 18.98
CA TYR A 137 -6.10 -16.92 18.00
C TYR A 137 -4.61 -16.77 17.64
N LEU A 138 -4.17 -15.55 17.31
CA LEU A 138 -2.77 -15.27 16.95
C LEU A 138 -1.81 -15.48 18.13
N ARG A 139 -2.22 -15.16 19.37
CA ARG A 139 -1.42 -15.44 20.56
C ARG A 139 -1.21 -16.94 20.75
N ALA A 140 -2.27 -17.74 20.62
CA ALA A 140 -2.19 -19.20 20.72
C ALA A 140 -1.29 -19.76 19.62
N LYS A 141 -1.54 -19.39 18.36
CA LYS A 141 -0.74 -19.79 17.19
C LYS A 141 0.75 -19.52 17.37
N TYR A 142 1.10 -18.38 17.98
CA TYR A 142 2.50 -17.95 18.10
C TYR A 142 3.25 -18.51 19.31
N GLN A 143 2.59 -19.27 20.19
CA GLN A 143 3.29 -20.05 21.22
C GLN A 143 4.12 -21.19 20.60
N GLU A 144 3.71 -21.67 19.42
CA GLU A 144 4.33 -22.81 18.73
C GLU A 144 5.37 -22.39 17.69
N ILE A 145 5.52 -21.08 17.42
CA ILE A 145 6.40 -20.57 16.37
C ILE A 145 7.70 -20.02 16.98
N GLU A 146 8.82 -20.63 16.61
CA GLU A 146 10.15 -20.16 16.98
C GLU A 146 10.46 -18.78 16.36
N VAL A 147 11.14 -17.92 17.13
CA VAL A 147 11.60 -16.61 16.67
C VAL A 147 13.07 -16.71 16.27
N VAL A 148 13.33 -16.59 14.97
CA VAL A 148 14.67 -16.54 14.40
C VAL A 148 15.20 -15.10 14.49
N PRO A 149 16.44 -14.89 14.97
CA PRO A 149 17.05 -13.57 15.01
C PRO A 149 17.08 -12.91 13.63
N CYS A 150 16.67 -11.65 13.58
CA CYS A 150 16.67 -10.87 12.37
C CYS A 150 18.11 -10.55 11.91
N ASN A 151 18.39 -10.70 10.61
CA ASN A 151 19.73 -10.49 10.05
C ASN A 151 19.87 -9.18 9.23
N CYS A 152 19.01 -8.18 9.48
CA CYS A 152 19.05 -6.93 8.72
C CYS A 152 20.31 -6.13 9.03
N SER A 153 20.97 -5.62 7.98
CA SER A 153 22.26 -4.92 8.06
C SER A 153 22.20 -3.49 8.65
N GLY A 154 21.13 -3.14 9.35
CA GLY A 154 20.98 -1.85 10.02
C GLY A 154 20.27 -2.02 11.37
N LYS A 155 21.04 -2.19 12.44
CA LYS A 155 20.52 -2.13 13.82
C LYS A 155 20.09 -0.68 14.13
N LYS A 156 18.91 -0.27 13.68
CA LYS A 156 18.26 0.90 14.29
C LYS A 156 17.73 0.44 15.64
N HIS A 157 18.53 0.63 16.68
CA HIS A 157 18.07 0.46 18.05
C HIS A 157 16.80 1.30 18.24
N TYR A 158 15.68 0.62 18.44
CA TYR A 158 14.42 1.26 18.77
C TYR A 158 14.59 2.04 20.08
N LYS A 159 14.53 3.37 20.00
CA LYS A 159 14.23 4.19 21.16
C LYS A 159 12.70 4.25 21.23
N PRO A 160 12.07 3.87 22.36
CA PRO A 160 10.63 4.02 22.52
C PRO A 160 10.29 5.51 22.40
N THR A 161 9.75 5.90 21.26
CA THR A 161 9.00 7.15 21.15
C THR A 161 7.76 6.98 22.02
N PRO A 162 7.36 8.01 22.79
CA PRO A 162 6.13 7.96 23.55
C PRO A 162 4.98 7.68 22.58
N THR A 163 4.05 6.84 23.03
CA THR A 163 2.83 6.43 22.34
C THR A 163 2.14 7.65 21.72
N ILE A 164 2.42 7.95 20.45
CA ILE A 164 1.55 8.81 19.66
C ILE A 164 0.41 7.90 19.25
N GLY A 165 -0.66 8.01 20.02
CA GLY A 165 -1.87 7.22 19.86
C GLY A 165 -2.40 7.29 18.44
N ARG A 166 -3.04 6.18 18.05
CA ARG A 166 -4.14 6.14 17.09
C ARG A 166 -3.98 7.08 15.88
N SER A 167 -3.61 6.52 14.73
CA SER A 167 -4.29 6.92 13.49
C SER A 167 -5.72 6.35 13.54
N THR A 168 -6.53 6.85 14.49
CA THR A 168 -7.97 6.88 14.33
C THR A 168 -8.25 8.13 13.54
N LEU A 169 -8.63 7.96 12.27
CA LEU A 169 -9.57 8.90 11.69
C LEU A 169 -10.73 9.05 12.69
N PRO A 170 -11.18 10.27 13.00
CA PRO A 170 -12.23 10.47 13.99
C PRO A 170 -13.51 9.77 13.53
N ALA A 171 -14.06 8.95 14.43
CA ALA A 171 -15.41 8.43 14.30
C ALA A 171 -16.43 9.56 14.58
N ALA A 172 -17.27 9.87 13.58
CA ALA A 172 -18.59 10.56 13.59
C ALA A 172 -18.71 11.31 12.24
N LEU A 173 -19.70 11.19 11.35
CA LEU A 173 -21.13 10.76 11.28
C LEU A 173 -21.50 10.70 9.77
N PRO A 174 -22.79 10.74 9.37
CA PRO A 174 -23.79 9.68 9.27
C PRO A 174 -23.87 9.04 7.87
N LYS A 175 -24.61 7.93 7.76
CA LYS A 175 -25.01 7.32 6.48
C LYS A 175 -25.66 8.38 5.57
N GLN A 176 -25.08 8.64 4.40
CA GLN A 176 -25.81 9.25 3.30
C GLN A 176 -25.66 8.45 2.01
N LYS A 177 -26.83 8.28 1.36
CA LYS A 177 -27.09 7.49 0.17
C LYS A 177 -26.45 8.11 -1.07
N GLY A 178 -25.90 7.25 -1.92
CA GLY A 178 -25.98 7.34 -3.38
C GLY A 178 -25.30 8.52 -4.06
N GLY A 179 -24.13 8.28 -4.65
CA GLY A 179 -23.52 9.14 -5.66
C GLY A 179 -22.65 8.31 -6.60
N THR A 180 -23.05 8.23 -7.86
CA THR A 180 -22.46 7.43 -8.95
C THR A 180 -21.14 8.00 -9.47
N SER A 181 -20.13 7.13 -9.57
CA SER A 181 -18.99 7.06 -10.51
C SER A 181 -18.39 8.37 -11.11
N VAL A 182 -17.18 8.72 -10.67
CA VAL A 182 -16.26 9.68 -11.37
C VAL A 182 -15.01 8.96 -11.94
N ASP A 183 -14.90 7.64 -11.78
CA ASP A 183 -13.62 6.89 -11.96
C ASP A 183 -13.30 6.52 -13.43
N GLU A 184 -14.29 6.45 -14.33
CA GLU A 184 -14.10 5.92 -15.70
C GLU A 184 -13.50 6.91 -16.73
N ASN A 185 -13.35 8.18 -16.34
CA ASN A 185 -12.98 9.26 -17.27
C ASN A 185 -11.55 9.77 -17.10
N LEU A 186 -10.76 9.19 -16.19
CA LEU A 186 -9.35 9.51 -16.03
C LEU A 186 -8.48 8.55 -16.85
N VAL A 187 -7.59 9.09 -17.68
CA VAL A 187 -6.61 8.31 -18.47
C VAL A 187 -5.20 8.87 -18.26
N ARG A 188 -4.18 8.03 -18.48
CA ARG A 188 -2.78 8.50 -18.39
C ARG A 188 -2.47 9.40 -19.57
N ALA A 189 -2.03 10.61 -19.29
CA ALA A 189 -1.59 11.56 -20.31
C ALA A 189 -0.22 12.14 -19.96
N LYS A 190 0.55 12.42 -21.02
CA LYS A 190 1.81 13.16 -20.97
C LYS A 190 1.53 14.65 -21.10
N TYR A 191 2.08 15.44 -20.19
CA TYR A 191 1.99 16.89 -20.21
C TYR A 191 3.06 17.50 -21.13
N LEU A 192 2.64 18.33 -22.08
CA LEU A 192 3.45 18.82 -23.19
C LEU A 192 3.83 20.31 -23.06
N HIS A 193 3.60 20.94 -21.90
CA HIS A 193 3.87 22.36 -21.74
C HIS A 193 5.36 22.69 -21.95
N PRO A 194 5.73 23.70 -22.76
CA PRO A 194 7.12 24.05 -23.06
C PRO A 194 7.88 24.68 -21.89
N ASN A 195 7.23 24.93 -20.75
CA ASN A 195 7.84 25.66 -19.64
C ASN A 195 8.75 24.73 -18.84
N ARG A 196 9.93 25.24 -18.48
CA ARG A 196 10.84 24.56 -17.56
C ARG A 196 10.38 24.82 -16.12
N GLY A 197 10.41 23.76 -15.31
CA GLY A 197 9.99 23.82 -13.90
C GLY A 197 8.53 23.47 -13.69
N GLN A 198 8.19 23.15 -12.45
CA GLN A 198 6.83 22.79 -12.09
C GLN A 198 5.94 24.03 -11.97
N HIS A 199 4.74 23.94 -12.52
CA HIS A 199 3.72 24.98 -12.42
C HIS A 199 2.34 24.34 -12.29
N LEU A 200 1.42 25.07 -11.69
CA LEU A 200 0.05 24.60 -11.46
C LEU A 200 -0.65 24.32 -12.79
N VAL A 201 -1.16 23.09 -12.94
CA VAL A 201 -1.90 22.67 -14.14
C VAL A 201 -3.36 22.49 -13.80
N ILE A 202 -4.22 23.23 -14.48
CA ILE A 202 -5.67 23.18 -14.30
C ILE A 202 -6.32 22.83 -15.64
N GLY A 203 -7.23 21.85 -15.61
CA GLY A 203 -8.02 21.42 -16.75
C GLY A 203 -8.82 22.55 -17.38
N GLY A 204 -8.85 22.59 -18.70
CA GLY A 204 -9.54 23.62 -19.46
C GLY A 204 -11.06 23.59 -19.29
N VAL A 205 -11.64 22.39 -19.16
CA VAL A 205 -13.09 22.17 -19.13
C VAL A 205 -13.55 21.85 -17.72
N GLU A 206 -13.03 20.77 -17.14
CA GLU A 206 -13.49 20.30 -15.82
C GLU A 206 -12.96 21.19 -14.68
N LYS A 207 -12.02 22.09 -14.99
CA LYS A 207 -11.29 22.90 -14.01
C LYS A 207 -10.61 22.07 -12.92
N ILE A 208 -10.35 20.79 -13.21
CA ILE A 208 -9.62 19.88 -12.32
C ILE A 208 -8.21 20.41 -12.16
N ASN A 209 -7.81 20.62 -10.91
CA ASN A 209 -6.44 20.97 -10.59
C ASN A 209 -5.59 19.69 -10.55
N TYR A 210 -4.73 19.52 -11.55
CA TYR A 210 -3.82 18.39 -11.69
C TYR A 210 -2.52 18.54 -10.88
N GLY A 211 -2.40 19.62 -10.11
CA GLY A 211 -1.25 19.95 -9.28
C GLY A 211 -0.11 20.58 -10.07
N TYR A 212 1.05 20.65 -9.43
CA TYR A 212 2.26 21.21 -10.02
C TYR A 212 2.94 20.18 -10.92
N ARG A 213 3.06 20.48 -12.22
CA ARG A 213 3.65 19.58 -13.23
C ARG A 213 4.67 20.31 -14.08
N ALA A 214 5.66 19.57 -14.54
CA ALA A 214 6.63 20.03 -15.52
C ALA A 214 6.34 19.40 -16.90
N GLY A 215 6.76 20.08 -17.96
CA GLY A 215 6.71 19.52 -19.31
C GLY A 215 7.44 18.18 -19.39
N GLY A 216 6.72 17.13 -19.77
CA GLY A 216 7.21 15.75 -19.83
C GLY A 216 6.56 14.79 -18.84
N ASP A 217 5.95 15.31 -17.76
CA ASP A 217 5.33 14.49 -16.71
C ASP A 217 4.18 13.64 -17.25
N ILE A 218 3.97 12.45 -16.68
CA ILE A 218 2.87 11.54 -17.03
C ILE A 218 2.01 11.33 -15.79
N PHE A 219 0.72 11.65 -15.87
CA PHE A 219 -0.24 11.54 -14.76
C PHE A 219 -1.66 11.31 -15.29
N LEU A 220 -2.62 11.12 -14.39
CA LEU A 220 -4.03 10.92 -14.75
C LEU A 220 -4.69 12.26 -15.07
N VAL A 221 -5.33 12.33 -16.24
CA VAL A 221 -6.03 13.51 -16.75
C VAL A 221 -7.41 13.10 -17.21
N HIS A 222 -8.40 13.95 -16.99
CA HIS A 222 -9.75 13.72 -17.45
C HIS A 222 -9.83 13.78 -18.98
N LYS A 223 -10.54 12.83 -19.60
CA LYS A 223 -10.70 12.73 -21.08
C LYS A 223 -11.15 14.04 -21.71
N ASN A 224 -12.05 14.79 -21.06
CA ASN A 224 -12.55 16.08 -21.57
C ASN A 224 -11.49 17.20 -21.54
N ASP A 225 -10.57 17.17 -20.58
CA ASP A 225 -9.47 18.13 -20.52
C ASP A 225 -8.39 17.81 -21.56
N ILE A 226 -8.17 16.53 -21.85
CA ILE A 226 -7.31 16.10 -22.96
C ILE A 226 -7.91 16.55 -24.29
N ALA A 227 -9.22 16.31 -24.50
CA ALA A 227 -9.92 16.68 -25.72
C ALA A 227 -9.96 18.21 -25.95
N SER A 228 -10.08 19.00 -24.89
CA SER A 228 -10.12 20.46 -24.97
C SER A 228 -8.74 21.13 -25.03
N GLN A 229 -7.71 20.49 -24.48
CA GLN A 229 -6.34 21.01 -24.46
C GLN A 229 -5.31 20.00 -25.03
N PRO A 230 -5.45 19.56 -26.30
CA PRO A 230 -4.56 18.56 -26.90
C PRO A 230 -3.12 19.06 -27.10
N HIS A 231 -2.92 20.38 -27.04
CA HIS A 231 -1.58 21.00 -27.06
C HIS A 231 -0.87 20.89 -25.70
N LEU A 232 -1.60 20.64 -24.61
CA LEU A 232 -1.05 20.44 -23.27
C LEU A 232 -1.03 18.98 -22.85
N PHE A 233 -1.97 18.17 -23.30
CA PHE A 233 -2.07 16.77 -22.89
C PHE A 233 -2.07 15.83 -24.09
N ARG A 234 -1.30 14.74 -23.99
CA ARG A 234 -1.32 13.65 -24.96
C ARG A 234 -1.50 12.33 -24.24
N GLU A 235 -2.59 11.63 -24.52
CA GLU A 235 -2.85 10.30 -23.97
C GLU A 235 -1.67 9.35 -24.25
N VAL A 236 -1.31 8.57 -23.25
CA VAL A 236 -0.24 7.57 -23.33
C VAL A 236 -0.92 6.21 -23.28
N GLU A 237 -0.72 5.40 -24.32
CA GLU A 237 -1.30 4.06 -24.36
C GLU A 237 -0.87 3.26 -23.11
N PRO A 238 -1.81 2.50 -22.52
CA PRO A 238 -1.47 1.59 -21.44
C PRO A 238 -0.41 0.59 -21.93
N ILE A 239 0.61 0.37 -21.11
CA ILE A 239 1.63 -0.65 -21.39
C ILE A 239 0.89 -1.99 -21.47
N GLN A 240 0.75 -2.53 -22.68
CA GLN A 240 0.24 -3.88 -22.87
C GLN A 240 1.22 -4.84 -22.17
N PRO A 241 0.78 -5.62 -21.18
CA PRO A 241 1.63 -6.66 -20.61
C PRO A 241 2.03 -7.58 -21.76
N GLY A 242 3.33 -7.70 -22.00
CA GLY A 242 3.85 -8.56 -23.05
C GLY A 242 3.28 -9.96 -22.88
N LYS A 243 2.76 -10.54 -23.97
CA LYS A 243 2.25 -11.91 -23.94
C LYS A 243 3.29 -12.83 -23.27
N PRO A 244 2.90 -13.63 -22.28
CA PRO A 244 3.83 -14.53 -21.62
C PRO A 244 4.49 -15.40 -22.69
N LYS A 245 5.83 -15.38 -22.73
CA LYS A 245 6.62 -16.25 -23.59
C LYS A 245 6.23 -17.69 -23.23
N PRO A 246 5.87 -18.55 -24.19
CA PRO A 246 5.49 -19.93 -23.88
C PRO A 246 6.56 -20.57 -23.01
N ALA A 247 6.15 -21.16 -21.88
CA ALA A 247 7.06 -21.88 -21.01
C ALA A 247 7.76 -22.96 -21.84
N HIS A 248 9.10 -22.94 -21.83
CA HIS A 248 9.87 -24.02 -22.42
C HIS A 248 9.64 -25.25 -21.55
N ILE A 249 8.77 -26.16 -22.00
CA ILE A 249 8.58 -27.44 -21.35
C ILE A 249 9.92 -28.21 -21.54
N PRO A 250 10.66 -28.54 -20.46
CA PRO A 250 11.80 -29.42 -20.60
C PRO A 250 11.31 -30.80 -21.05
N PRO A 251 12.07 -31.50 -21.92
CA PRO A 251 11.67 -32.83 -22.38
C PRO A 251 11.51 -33.79 -21.18
N PRO A 252 10.57 -34.74 -21.27
CA PRO A 252 10.33 -35.71 -20.21
C PRO A 252 11.60 -36.50 -19.91
N ILE A 253 11.95 -36.57 -18.62
CA ILE A 253 13.05 -37.39 -18.10
C ILE A 253 12.67 -38.85 -18.36
N ILE A 254 13.39 -39.52 -19.27
CA ILE A 254 13.26 -40.95 -19.49
C ILE A 254 13.94 -41.64 -18.31
N PRO A 255 13.25 -42.49 -17.52
CA PRO A 255 13.89 -43.23 -16.44
C PRO A 255 14.91 -44.20 -17.02
N GLU A 256 16.15 -44.12 -16.52
CA GLU A 256 17.21 -45.08 -16.84
C GLU A 256 16.81 -46.47 -16.33
N THR A 257 16.79 -47.43 -17.23
CA THR A 257 16.58 -48.84 -16.90
C THR A 257 17.80 -49.35 -16.12
N PRO A 258 17.63 -49.96 -14.94
CA PRO A 258 18.77 -50.54 -14.23
C PRO A 258 19.30 -51.76 -15.00
N ALA A 259 20.63 -51.80 -15.16
CA ALA A 259 21.40 -52.94 -15.65
C ALA A 259 21.76 -53.90 -14.51
#